data_AF-A0A139D162-F1
#
_entry.id   AF-A0A139D162-F1
#
_cell.length_a   1.000
_cell.length_b   1.000
_cell.length_c   1.000
_cell.angle_alpha   90.00
_cell.angle_beta   90.00
_cell.angle_gamma   90.00
#
_symmetry.space_group_name_H-M   'P 1'
#
loop_
_entity.id
_entity.type
_entity.pdbx_description
1 polymer ?
#
loop_
_entity_poly.entity_id
_entity_poly.type
_entity_poly.pdbx_seq_one_letter_code
_entity_poly.pdbx_strand_id
1 'polypeptide(L)'
;MLSETTISERKACSLVGLSRATMRYQSQRSPEERELTERIKAIAFERRRFGYRRVHQLLRREGAEVNHKKVYRLYREAGLAVRKRKRRKGVMGERQPLVLPDAPNHTWSMDFVMDSLSNGRRIKCLTIVDDFTKECLDIPVAMGISGEQVTRTLDAIAAFRGYPKAVRTDQGPEFTGRALD
;
A
#
# COMPACT_ATOMS: atom_id res chain seq x y z
N MET A 1 24.31 15.15 -34.26
CA MET A 1 25.64 14.54 -34.51
C MET A 1 26.66 15.57 -34.98
N LEU A 2 26.48 16.25 -36.12
CA LEU A 2 27.35 17.39 -36.49
C LEU A 2 27.17 18.62 -35.57
N SER A 3 26.03 18.70 -34.88
CA SER A 3 25.75 19.71 -33.85
C SER A 3 26.50 19.49 -32.53
N GLU A 4 27.08 18.30 -32.31
CA GLU A 4 27.69 17.90 -31.02
C GLU A 4 29.09 17.32 -31.18
N THR A 5 29.53 16.98 -32.39
CA THR A 5 30.84 16.35 -32.65
C THR A 5 31.46 16.89 -33.93
N THR A 6 32.79 16.98 -33.97
CA THR A 6 33.59 17.44 -35.12
C THR A 6 33.82 16.36 -36.19
N ILE A 7 33.22 15.18 -36.04
CA ILE A 7 33.37 14.06 -36.98
C ILE A 7 32.13 13.90 -37.87
N SER A 8 32.35 13.58 -39.14
CA SER A 8 31.25 13.32 -40.07
C SER A 8 30.51 12.02 -39.72
N GLU A 9 29.22 11.95 -40.03
CA GLU A 9 28.39 10.74 -39.84
C GLU A 9 29.06 9.50 -40.46
N ARG A 10 29.71 9.66 -41.63
CA ARG A 10 30.47 8.59 -42.29
C ARG A 10 31.64 8.11 -41.43
N LYS A 11 32.43 9.02 -40.87
CA LYS A 11 33.58 8.69 -40.02
C LYS A 11 33.11 8.06 -38.71
N ALA A 12 32.05 8.60 -38.09
CA ALA A 12 31.45 8.02 -36.88
C ALA A 12 30.93 6.60 -37.11
N CYS A 13 30.14 6.37 -38.17
CA CYS A 13 29.63 5.05 -38.53
C CYS A 13 30.76 4.05 -38.82
N SER A 14 31.83 4.49 -39.50
CA SER A 14 33.00 3.65 -39.78
C SER A 14 33.75 3.26 -38.50
N LEU A 15 33.91 4.17 -37.55
CA LEU A 15 34.63 3.91 -36.29
C LEU A 15 33.89 2.89 -35.40
N VAL A 16 32.55 2.93 -35.43
CA VAL A 16 31.68 2.05 -34.61
C VAL A 16 31.32 0.76 -35.35
N GLY A 17 31.66 0.62 -36.64
CA GLY A 17 31.34 -0.56 -37.45
C GLY A 17 29.84 -0.68 -37.80
N LEU A 18 29.11 0.43 -37.85
CA LEU A 18 27.67 0.46 -38.13
C LEU A 18 27.39 0.98 -39.56
N SER A 19 26.40 0.41 -40.25
CA SER A 19 26.00 0.93 -41.56
C SER A 19 25.23 2.25 -41.42
N ARG A 20 25.44 3.20 -42.35
CA ARG A 20 24.68 4.47 -42.37
C ARG A 20 23.17 4.24 -42.54
N ALA A 21 22.75 3.19 -43.25
CA ALA A 21 21.34 2.84 -43.39
C ALA A 21 20.72 2.47 -42.04
N THR A 22 21.43 1.68 -41.22
CA THR A 22 21.05 1.34 -39.85
C THR A 22 21.03 2.59 -38.96
N MET A 23 22.03 3.47 -39.08
CA MET A 23 22.09 4.73 -38.31
C MET A 23 20.91 5.67 -38.63
N ARG A 24 20.51 5.71 -39.90
CA ARG A 24 19.39 6.54 -40.39
C ARG A 24 18.03 5.87 -40.23
N TYR A 25 17.99 4.60 -39.84
CA TYR A 25 16.75 3.87 -39.70
C TYR A 25 15.91 4.48 -38.59
N GLN A 26 14.76 5.04 -38.97
CA GLN A 26 13.73 5.45 -38.03
C GLN A 26 12.56 4.48 -38.16
N SER A 27 12.27 3.77 -37.06
CA SER A 27 11.09 2.93 -36.97
C SER A 27 9.83 3.78 -37.16
N GLN A 28 9.20 3.68 -38.32
CA GLN A 28 7.91 4.31 -38.57
C GLN A 28 6.79 3.43 -38.02
N ARG A 29 5.86 4.03 -37.26
CA ARG A 29 4.65 3.34 -36.82
C ARG A 29 3.77 3.09 -38.04
N SER A 30 3.45 1.82 -38.32
CA SER A 30 2.55 1.49 -39.42
C SER A 30 1.18 2.15 -39.22
N PRO A 31 0.46 2.47 -40.30
CA PRO A 31 -0.93 2.95 -40.22
C PRO A 31 -1.82 2.04 -39.36
N GLU A 32 -1.66 0.72 -39.50
CA GLU A 32 -2.37 -0.29 -38.70
C GLU A 32 -2.11 -0.17 -37.19
N GLU A 33 -0.88 0.15 -36.78
CA GLU A 33 -0.56 0.35 -35.37
C GLU A 33 -1.24 1.60 -34.81
N ARG A 34 -1.40 2.65 -35.63
CA ARG A 34 -2.13 3.86 -35.25
C ARG A 34 -3.62 3.54 -35.06
N GLU A 35 -4.22 2.84 -36.01
CA GLU A 35 -5.63 2.42 -35.94
C GLU A 35 -5.89 1.55 -34.70
N LEU A 36 -5.04 0.56 -34.46
CA LEU A 36 -5.12 -0.28 -33.28
C LEU A 36 -5.00 0.52 -31.98
N THR A 37 -4.12 1.53 -31.95
CA THR A 37 -3.94 2.40 -30.78
C THR A 37 -5.20 3.21 -30.50
N GLU A 38 -5.83 3.78 -31.53
CA GLU A 38 -7.09 4.50 -31.39
C GLU A 38 -8.24 3.59 -30.94
N ARG A 39 -8.30 2.35 -31.45
CA ARG A 39 -9.29 1.37 -30.98
C ARG A 39 -9.08 0.97 -29.52
N ILE A 40 -7.83 0.75 -29.10
CA ILE A 40 -7.47 0.49 -27.71
C ILE A 40 -7.93 1.64 -26.80
N LYS A 41 -7.68 2.89 -27.21
CA LYS A 41 -8.12 4.08 -26.47
C LYS A 41 -9.64 4.13 -26.36
N ALA A 42 -10.37 3.92 -27.45
CA ALA A 42 -11.83 3.93 -27.45
C ALA A 42 -12.42 2.96 -26.41
N ILE A 43 -11.96 1.70 -26.42
CA ILE A 43 -12.39 0.68 -25.45
C ILE A 43 -12.03 1.09 -24.02
N ALA A 44 -10.81 1.60 -23.80
CA ALA A 44 -10.35 1.99 -22.47
C ALA A 44 -11.11 3.21 -21.91
N PHE A 45 -11.52 4.16 -22.75
CA PHE A 45 -12.32 5.30 -22.34
C PHE A 45 -13.77 4.93 -22.04
N GLU A 46 -14.35 4.01 -22.80
CA GLU A 46 -15.71 3.50 -22.54
C GLU A 46 -15.77 2.61 -21.28
N ARG A 47 -14.66 1.92 -20.95
CA ARG A 47 -14.55 1.00 -19.80
C ARG A 47 -13.30 1.32 -18.98
N ARG A 48 -13.30 2.48 -18.30
CA ARG A 48 -12.15 3.02 -17.52
C ARG A 48 -11.52 2.09 -16.46
N ARG A 49 -12.19 1.03 -16.04
CA ARG A 49 -11.67 0.04 -15.07
C ARG A 49 -10.95 -1.15 -15.74
N PHE A 50 -11.00 -1.26 -17.05
CA PHE A 50 -10.44 -2.40 -17.76
C PHE A 50 -8.94 -2.21 -17.95
N GLY A 51 -8.17 -3.21 -17.49
CA GLY A 51 -6.76 -3.35 -17.85
C GLY A 51 -6.57 -3.94 -19.24
N TYR A 52 -5.34 -3.89 -19.75
CA TYR A 52 -4.99 -4.35 -21.11
C TYR A 52 -5.47 -5.77 -21.46
N ARG A 53 -5.55 -6.70 -20.49
CA ARG A 53 -6.06 -8.07 -20.71
C ARG A 53 -7.54 -8.09 -21.11
N ARG A 54 -8.36 -7.27 -20.47
CA ARG A 54 -9.79 -7.13 -20.81
C ARG A 54 -9.97 -6.42 -22.15
N VAL A 55 -9.16 -5.40 -22.42
CA VAL A 55 -9.12 -4.73 -23.73
C VAL A 55 -8.73 -5.71 -24.84
N HIS A 56 -7.70 -6.53 -24.63
CA HIS A 56 -7.27 -7.58 -25.57
C HIS A 56 -8.37 -8.60 -25.87
N GLN A 57 -9.13 -9.03 -24.85
CA GLN A 57 -10.27 -9.92 -25.05
C GLN A 57 -11.39 -9.29 -25.91
N LEU A 58 -11.66 -7.98 -25.73
CA LEU A 58 -12.64 -7.27 -26.54
C LEU A 58 -12.16 -7.12 -27.99
N LEU A 59 -10.89 -6.74 -28.20
CA LEU A 59 -10.29 -6.69 -29.52
C LEU A 59 -10.36 -8.04 -30.25
N ARG A 60 -10.12 -9.16 -29.54
CA ARG A 60 -10.29 -10.50 -30.13
C ARG A 60 -11.73 -10.81 -30.52
N ARG A 61 -12.73 -10.32 -29.77
CA ARG A 61 -14.15 -10.49 -30.13
C ARG A 61 -14.54 -9.65 -31.34
N GLU A 62 -13.84 -8.56 -31.58
CA GLU A 62 -13.96 -7.71 -32.76
C GLU A 62 -13.20 -8.27 -33.98
N GLY A 63 -12.56 -9.45 -33.86
CA GLY A 63 -11.83 -10.09 -34.94
C GLY A 63 -10.36 -9.67 -35.08
N ALA A 64 -9.83 -8.86 -34.15
CA ALA A 64 -8.43 -8.44 -34.21
C ALA A 64 -7.47 -9.55 -33.76
N GLU A 65 -6.64 -10.06 -34.68
CA GLU A 65 -5.60 -11.06 -34.41
C GLU A 65 -4.31 -10.41 -33.89
N VAL A 66 -4.39 -9.75 -32.74
CA VAL A 66 -3.24 -9.04 -32.16
C VAL A 66 -2.71 -9.78 -30.93
N ASN A 67 -1.38 -9.93 -30.87
CA ASN A 67 -0.71 -10.49 -29.70
C ASN A 67 -0.92 -9.58 -28.46
N HIS A 68 -1.27 -10.18 -27.32
CA HIS A 68 -1.46 -9.50 -26.05
C HIS A 68 -0.26 -8.61 -25.63
N LYS A 69 0.97 -8.98 -26.01
CA LYS A 69 2.19 -8.16 -25.77
C LYS A 69 2.15 -6.83 -26.51
N LYS A 70 1.66 -6.81 -27.76
CA LYS A 70 1.50 -5.58 -28.56
C LYS A 70 0.42 -4.69 -27.95
N VAL A 71 -0.72 -5.27 -27.56
CA VAL A 71 -1.78 -4.52 -26.84
C VAL A 71 -1.26 -3.94 -25.53
N TYR A 72 -0.51 -4.71 -24.74
CA TYR A 72 0.11 -4.22 -23.51
C TYR A 72 1.03 -3.01 -23.76
N ARG A 73 1.92 -3.10 -24.76
CA ARG A 73 2.82 -2.01 -25.13
C ARG A 73 2.04 -0.74 -25.50
N LEU A 74 1.11 -0.83 -26.45
CA LEU A 74 0.31 0.31 -26.90
C LEU A 74 -0.54 0.91 -25.78
N TYR A 75 -1.14 0.07 -24.96
CA TYR A 75 -1.93 0.50 -23.80
C TYR A 75 -1.08 1.26 -22.77
N ARG A 76 0.16 0.82 -22.54
CA ARG A 76 1.13 1.48 -21.67
C ARG A 76 1.62 2.81 -22.26
N GLU A 77 2.00 2.83 -23.54
CA GLU A 77 2.43 4.04 -24.24
C GLU A 77 1.33 5.10 -24.29
N ALA A 78 0.06 4.68 -24.42
CA ALA A 78 -1.10 5.57 -24.39
C ALA A 78 -1.50 6.05 -22.98
N GLY A 79 -0.77 5.67 -21.93
CA GLY A 79 -1.04 6.12 -20.55
C GLY A 79 -2.34 5.60 -19.94
N LEU A 80 -2.90 4.51 -20.47
CA LEU A 80 -4.22 4.01 -20.10
C LEU A 80 -4.25 3.20 -18.79
N ALA A 81 -3.11 3.02 -18.13
CA ALA A 81 -3.00 2.22 -16.92
C ALA A 81 -3.95 2.72 -15.81
N VAL A 82 -4.83 1.83 -15.36
CA VAL A 82 -5.77 2.09 -14.26
C VAL A 82 -4.98 2.45 -13.00
N ARG A 83 -5.14 3.69 -12.53
CA ARG A 83 -4.49 4.15 -11.29
C ARG A 83 -5.06 3.37 -10.10
N LYS A 84 -4.17 2.75 -9.31
CA LYS A 84 -4.56 2.20 -8.00
C LYS A 84 -5.02 3.35 -7.12
N ARG A 85 -6.23 3.26 -6.56
CA ARG A 85 -6.73 4.23 -5.57
C ARG A 85 -5.80 4.17 -4.36
N LYS A 86 -4.99 5.21 -4.14
CA LYS A 86 -4.22 5.34 -2.89
C LYS A 86 -5.22 5.50 -1.75
N ARG A 87 -5.07 4.73 -0.67
CA ARG A 87 -5.82 4.94 0.57
C ARG A 87 -5.52 6.37 1.02
N ARG A 88 -6.56 7.20 1.19
CA ARG A 88 -6.39 8.54 1.78
C ARG A 88 -5.80 8.32 3.18
N LYS A 89 -4.57 8.77 3.41
CA LYS A 89 -4.06 8.90 4.77
C LYS A 89 -4.88 10.03 5.40
N GLY A 90 -5.50 9.78 6.56
CA GLY A 90 -6.16 10.84 7.31
C GLY A 90 -5.18 11.97 7.64
N VAL A 91 -5.69 13.13 8.06
CA VAL A 91 -4.86 14.20 8.60
C VAL A 91 -4.09 13.61 9.78
N MET A 92 -2.79 13.35 9.58
CA MET A 92 -1.91 12.95 10.67
C MET A 92 -1.72 14.19 11.51
N GLY A 93 -2.34 14.24 12.69
CA GLY A 93 -2.00 15.21 13.71
C GLY A 93 -0.51 15.12 14.06
N GLU A 94 0.01 16.17 14.67
CA GLU A 94 1.40 16.22 15.13
C GLU A 94 1.63 15.06 16.11
N ARG A 95 2.53 14.13 15.74
CA ARG A 95 2.84 12.98 16.59
C ARG A 95 3.70 13.48 17.73
N GLN A 96 3.14 13.54 18.93
CA GLN A 96 3.96 13.77 20.11
C GLN A 96 4.94 12.60 20.29
N PRO A 97 6.23 12.86 20.52
CA PRO A 97 7.20 11.80 20.77
C PRO A 97 6.81 11.04 22.04
N LEU A 98 6.82 9.71 21.96
CA LEU A 98 6.54 8.87 23.12
C LEU A 98 7.66 9.05 24.14
N VAL A 99 7.30 9.46 25.36
CA VAL A 99 8.23 9.47 26.49
C VAL A 99 8.56 8.02 26.84
N LEU A 100 9.85 7.69 26.79
CA LEU A 100 10.37 6.41 27.28
C LEU A 100 10.32 6.43 28.82
N PRO A 101 9.74 5.42 29.48
CA PRO A 101 9.80 5.33 30.93
C PRO A 101 11.25 5.10 31.40
N ASP A 102 11.55 5.56 32.62
CA ASP A 102 12.87 5.50 33.24
C ASP A 102 13.05 4.29 34.19
N ALA A 103 11.95 3.60 34.53
CA ALA A 103 11.92 2.46 35.44
C ALA A 103 10.75 1.50 35.14
N PRO A 104 10.81 0.25 35.62
CA PRO A 104 9.65 -0.65 35.62
C PRO A 104 8.46 -0.04 36.36
N ASN A 105 7.26 -0.42 35.96
CA ASN A 105 5.99 -0.02 36.55
C ASN A 105 5.69 1.49 36.47
N HIS A 106 6.38 2.24 35.61
CA HIS A 106 6.10 3.67 35.44
C HIS A 106 4.94 3.93 34.50
N THR A 107 4.99 3.31 33.32
CA THR A 107 3.95 3.43 32.29
C THR A 107 3.54 2.05 31.82
N TRP A 108 2.24 1.76 31.87
CA TRP A 108 1.68 0.61 31.19
C TRP A 108 1.03 1.06 29.89
N SER A 109 1.39 0.43 28.78
CA SER A 109 0.66 0.57 27.53
C SER A 109 -0.36 -0.54 27.40
N MET A 110 -1.57 -0.20 26.98
CA MET A 110 -2.58 -1.19 26.61
C MET A 110 -3.24 -0.89 25.29
N ASP A 111 -3.60 -1.95 24.58
CA ASP A 111 -4.23 -1.90 23.26
C ASP A 111 -5.18 -3.08 23.06
N PHE A 112 -6.23 -2.88 22.26
CA PHE A 112 -7.16 -3.93 21.88
C PHE A 112 -6.78 -4.54 20.54
N VAL A 113 -6.41 -5.81 20.57
CA VAL A 113 -6.25 -6.63 19.36
C VAL A 113 -7.53 -7.43 19.14
N MET A 114 -7.99 -7.50 17.89
CA MET A 114 -9.17 -8.27 17.52
C MET A 114 -8.79 -9.40 16.58
N ASP A 115 -9.36 -10.57 16.82
CA ASP A 115 -9.23 -11.73 15.94
C ASP A 115 -10.58 -12.45 15.78
N SER A 116 -10.62 -13.56 15.07
CA SER A 116 -11.81 -14.39 14.87
C SER A 116 -11.47 -15.87 14.98
N LEU A 117 -12.31 -16.60 15.70
CA LEU A 117 -12.25 -18.06 15.78
C LEU A 117 -12.59 -18.70 14.43
N SER A 118 -12.30 -19.99 14.28
CA SER A 118 -12.61 -20.76 13.06
C SER A 118 -14.11 -20.76 12.70
N ASN A 119 -14.99 -20.55 13.66
CA ASN A 119 -16.44 -20.42 13.46
C ASN A 119 -16.90 -18.98 13.12
N GLY A 120 -15.98 -18.05 12.87
CA GLY A 120 -16.26 -16.65 12.53
C GLY A 120 -16.65 -15.76 13.71
N ARG A 121 -16.71 -16.28 14.93
CA ARG A 121 -16.98 -15.47 16.13
C ARG A 121 -15.75 -14.62 16.45
N ARG A 122 -15.95 -13.31 16.60
CA ARG A 122 -14.88 -12.35 16.90
C ARG A 122 -14.46 -12.42 18.37
N ILE A 123 -13.16 -12.36 18.63
CA ILE A 123 -12.59 -12.25 19.97
C ILE A 123 -11.84 -10.92 20.10
N LYS A 124 -11.80 -10.39 21.32
CA LYS A 124 -11.01 -9.24 21.71
C LYS A 124 -9.95 -9.70 22.70
N CYS A 125 -8.72 -9.23 22.50
CA CYS A 125 -7.59 -9.43 23.38
C CYS A 125 -7.14 -8.04 23.85
N LEU A 126 -7.13 -7.78 25.15
CA LEU A 126 -6.53 -6.58 25.72
C LEU A 126 -5.08 -6.89 26.03
N THR A 127 -4.11 -6.38 25.27
CA THR A 127 -2.70 -6.56 25.61
C THR A 127 -2.27 -5.47 26.58
N ILE A 128 -1.73 -5.84 27.75
CA ILE A 128 -1.18 -4.89 28.74
C ILE A 128 0.31 -5.16 28.85
N VAL A 129 1.12 -4.12 28.64
CA VAL A 129 2.58 -4.22 28.57
C VAL A 129 3.21 -3.12 29.42
N ASP A 130 4.24 -3.47 30.18
CA ASP A 130 5.10 -2.49 30.84
C ASP A 130 6.07 -1.86 29.83
N ASP A 131 6.03 -0.54 29.70
CA ASP A 131 6.78 0.16 28.66
C ASP A 131 8.30 0.11 28.86
N PHE A 132 8.79 -0.12 30.07
CA PHE A 132 10.22 -0.14 30.36
C PHE A 132 10.80 -1.54 30.11
N THR A 133 10.26 -2.54 30.79
CA THR A 133 10.72 -3.93 30.75
C THR A 133 10.31 -4.66 29.47
N LYS A 134 9.28 -4.17 28.78
CA LYS A 134 8.58 -4.87 27.68
C LYS A 134 7.94 -6.19 28.11
N GLU A 135 7.78 -6.40 29.41
CA GLU A 135 7.02 -7.52 29.96
C GLU A 135 5.54 -7.37 29.57
N CYS A 136 4.93 -8.46 29.11
CA CYS A 136 3.49 -8.53 28.96
C CYS A 136 2.88 -8.88 30.31
N LEU A 137 2.10 -7.94 30.87
CA LEU A 137 1.55 -8.05 32.22
C LEU A 137 0.32 -8.96 32.26
N ASP A 138 -0.54 -8.82 31.25
CA ASP A 138 -1.68 -9.70 31.03
C ASP A 138 -2.21 -9.58 29.60
N ILE A 139 -2.95 -10.59 29.16
CA ILE A 139 -3.72 -10.59 27.91
C ILE A 139 -5.13 -11.14 28.15
N PRO A 140 -6.06 -10.39 28.77
CA PRO A 140 -7.45 -10.84 28.86
C PRO A 140 -8.05 -11.05 27.47
N VAL A 141 -8.60 -12.24 27.25
CA VAL A 141 -9.29 -12.61 26.00
C VAL A 141 -10.76 -12.86 26.27
N ALA A 142 -11.63 -12.15 25.57
CA ALA A 142 -13.07 -12.33 25.70
C ALA A 142 -13.80 -11.99 24.40
N MET A 143 -15.06 -12.42 24.29
CA MET A 143 -15.95 -12.04 23.18
C MET A 143 -16.25 -10.52 23.16
N GLY A 144 -16.18 -9.90 24.34
CA GLY A 144 -16.29 -8.46 24.56
C GLY A 144 -15.64 -8.13 25.91
N ILE A 145 -15.00 -6.97 25.98
CA ILE A 145 -14.32 -6.48 27.18
C ILE A 145 -14.92 -5.10 27.50
N SER A 146 -15.59 -5.01 28.64
CA SER A 146 -16.15 -3.77 29.19
C SER A 146 -15.11 -2.99 29.98
N GLY A 147 -15.33 -1.68 30.17
CA GLY A 147 -14.44 -0.86 31.00
C GLY A 147 -14.24 -1.39 32.41
N GLU A 148 -15.29 -1.92 33.05
CA GLU A 148 -15.19 -2.55 34.37
C GLU A 148 -14.27 -3.78 34.37
N GLN A 149 -14.31 -4.60 33.32
CA GLN A 149 -13.39 -5.73 33.17
C GLN A 149 -11.94 -5.27 32.96
N VAL A 150 -11.73 -4.14 32.27
CA VAL A 150 -10.41 -3.51 32.16
C VAL A 150 -9.92 -3.11 33.54
N THR A 151 -10.70 -2.34 34.30
CA THR A 151 -10.32 -1.89 35.65
C THR A 151 -9.98 -3.07 36.57
N ARG A 152 -10.83 -4.10 36.62
CA ARG A 152 -10.55 -5.32 37.42
C ARG A 152 -9.26 -6.02 37.02
N THR A 153 -8.94 -6.04 35.73
CA THR A 153 -7.67 -6.62 35.26
C THR A 153 -6.49 -5.79 35.76
N LEU A 154 -6.59 -4.46 35.66
CA LEU A 154 -5.53 -3.55 36.12
C LEU A 154 -5.33 -3.64 37.63
N ASP A 155 -6.41 -3.70 38.41
CA ASP A 155 -6.37 -3.86 39.86
C ASP A 155 -5.71 -5.19 40.24
N ALA A 156 -6.02 -6.28 39.51
CA ALA A 156 -5.41 -7.58 39.74
C ALA A 156 -3.91 -7.58 39.46
N ILE A 157 -3.45 -6.91 38.40
CA ILE A 157 -2.02 -6.73 38.12
C ILE A 157 -1.38 -5.87 39.22
N ALA A 158 -2.02 -4.75 39.56
CA ALA A 158 -1.54 -3.79 40.56
C ALA A 158 -1.45 -4.38 41.96
N ALA A 159 -2.26 -5.39 42.30
CA ALA A 159 -2.17 -6.09 43.58
C ALA A 159 -0.80 -6.75 43.82
N PHE A 160 -0.08 -7.14 42.76
CA PHE A 160 1.23 -7.78 42.87
C PHE A 160 2.42 -6.80 42.72
N ARG A 161 2.28 -5.78 41.87
CA ARG A 161 3.39 -4.87 41.51
C ARG A 161 3.17 -3.40 41.87
N GLY A 162 2.01 -3.06 42.40
CA GLY A 162 1.54 -1.67 42.59
C GLY A 162 0.98 -1.06 41.30
N TYR A 163 0.24 0.05 41.43
CA TYR A 163 -0.28 0.79 40.28
C TYR A 163 0.83 1.51 39.50
N PRO A 164 0.68 1.64 38.17
CA PRO A 164 1.60 2.44 37.38
C PRO A 164 1.42 3.93 37.66
N LYS A 165 2.44 4.74 37.34
CA LYS A 165 2.31 6.21 37.40
C LYS A 165 1.43 6.75 36.27
N ALA A 166 1.41 6.06 35.14
CA ALA A 166 0.61 6.42 33.98
C ALA A 166 0.12 5.18 33.23
N VAL A 167 -1.06 5.32 32.63
CA VAL A 167 -1.57 4.36 31.65
C VAL A 167 -1.60 5.04 30.29
N ARG A 168 -1.07 4.38 29.28
CA ARG A 168 -1.11 4.81 27.89
C ARG A 168 -2.07 3.90 27.12
N THR A 169 -3.10 4.51 26.55
CA THR A 169 -4.03 3.85 25.63
C THR A 169 -3.98 4.57 24.29
N ASP A 170 -4.45 3.91 23.23
CA ASP A 170 -4.86 4.66 22.05
C ASP A 170 -6.24 5.32 22.28
N GLN A 171 -6.66 6.20 21.37
CA GLN A 171 -7.99 6.84 21.42
C GLN A 171 -9.08 5.91 20.86
N GLY A 172 -8.97 4.60 21.12
CA GLY A 172 -9.99 3.63 20.79
C GLY A 172 -11.33 3.99 21.46
N PRO A 173 -12.48 3.79 20.79
CA PRO A 173 -13.79 4.08 21.38
C PRO A 173 -14.04 3.29 22.68
N GLU A 174 -13.34 2.18 22.90
CA GLU A 174 -13.37 1.40 24.12
C GLU A 174 -12.75 2.12 25.34
N PHE A 175 -11.86 3.09 25.13
CA PHE A 175 -11.17 3.83 26.19
C PHE A 175 -11.81 5.20 26.50
N THR A 176 -12.90 5.57 25.82
CA THR A 176 -13.57 6.89 25.96
C THR A 176 -14.81 6.86 26.86
N GLY A 177 -15.02 5.78 27.63
CA GLY A 177 -16.11 5.68 28.62
C GLY A 177 -15.68 6.11 30.02
N ARG A 178 -16.60 6.70 30.80
CA ARG A 178 -16.42 7.15 32.21
C ARG A 178 -16.03 6.06 33.23
N ALA A 179 -15.83 4.82 32.79
CA ALA A 179 -15.43 3.72 33.66
C ALA A 179 -13.93 3.71 33.97
N LEU A 180 -13.15 4.51 33.23
CA LEU A 180 -11.70 4.70 33.40
C LEU A 180 -11.35 6.08 34.01
N ASP A 181 -12.37 6.90 34.34
CA ASP A 181 -12.21 8.19 35.04
C ASP A 181 -12.02 7.99 36.55
#